data_AF-A0A821BCE8-F1
#
_entry.id   AF-A0A821BCE8-F1
#
_cell.length_a   1.000
_cell.length_b   1.000
_cell.length_c   1.000
_cell.angle_alpha   90.00
_cell.angle_beta   90.00
_cell.angle_gamma   90.00
#
_symmetry.space_group_name_H-M   'P 1'
#
loop_
_entity.id
_entity.type
_entity.pdbx_description
1 polymer ?
#
loop_
_entity_poly.entity_id
_entity_poly.type
_entity_poly.pdbx_seq_one_letter_code
_entity_poly.pdbx_strand_id
1 'polypeptide(L)' 'MAGAYDTEQQRMIDIIKCITFREARDAGATFINRQWIADKIHCTTRFVSEWWEKSYDQCIADYSNAGPKL' A
#
# COMPACT_ATOMS: atom_id res chain seq x y z
N MET A 1 -15.92 14.54 -9.02
CA MET A 1 -15.95 13.32 -9.83
C MET A 1 -15.69 12.15 -8.90
N ALA A 2 -16.75 11.47 -8.46
CA ALA A 2 -16.64 10.26 -7.65
C ALA A 2 -16.80 9.08 -8.61
N GLY A 3 -15.71 8.38 -8.90
CA GLY A 3 -15.74 7.30 -9.89
C GLY A 3 -14.61 6.31 -9.67
N ALA A 4 -14.97 5.16 -9.08
CA ALA A 4 -14.38 3.84 -9.33
C ALA A 4 -12.91 3.57 -8.93
N TYR A 5 -12.49 3.88 -7.70
CA TYR A 5 -11.17 3.44 -7.18
C TYR A 5 -11.21 2.64 -5.86
N ASP A 6 -12.40 2.40 -5.28
CA ASP A 6 -12.52 1.70 -4.00
C ASP A 6 -12.96 0.23 -4.19
N THR A 7 -12.30 -0.47 -5.11
CA THR A 7 -12.49 -1.93 -5.20
C THR A 7 -11.49 -2.61 -4.27
N GLU A 8 -11.92 -3.69 -3.63
CA GLU A 8 -11.08 -4.54 -2.78
C GLU A 8 -9.76 -4.93 -3.49
N GLN A 9 -9.87 -5.22 -4.80
CA GLN A 9 -8.75 -5.54 -5.67
C GLN A 9 -7.77 -4.38 -5.83
N GLN A 10 -8.25 -3.15 -6.04
CA GLN A 10 -7.38 -1.98 -6.18
C GLN A 10 -6.63 -1.73 -4.87
N ARG A 11 -7.30 -1.88 -3.73
CA ARG A 11 -6.68 -1.75 -2.41
C ARG A 11 -5.59 -2.80 -2.18
N MET A 12 -5.81 -4.06 -2.57
CA MET A 12 -4.75 -5.10 -2.52
C MET A 12 -3.56 -4.72 -3.41
N ILE A 13 -3.81 -4.27 -4.64
CA ILE A 13 -2.75 -3.85 -5.57
C ILE A 13 -1.92 -2.72 -4.95
N ASP A 14 -2.56 -1.75 -4.30
CA ASP A 14 -1.86 -0.61 -3.70
C ASP A 14 -1.04 -1.00 -2.46
N ILE A 15 -1.53 -1.96 -1.66
CA ILE A 15 -0.75 -2.56 -0.56
C ILE A 15 0.50 -3.29 -1.10
N ILE A 16 0.34 -4.10 -2.15
CA ILE A 16 1.47 -4.82 -2.78
C ILE A 16 2.51 -3.81 -3.28
N LYS A 17 2.07 -2.76 -4.00
CA LYS A 17 2.95 -1.69 -4.48
C LYS A 17 3.71 -1.01 -3.34
N CYS A 18 3.06 -0.72 -2.21
CA CYS A 18 3.74 -0.15 -1.04
C CYS A 18 4.90 -1.02 -0.56
N ILE A 19 4.68 -2.33 -0.42
CA ILE A 19 5.70 -3.28 0.03
C ILE A 19 6.84 -3.35 -0.99
N THR A 20 6.53 -3.51 -2.28
CA THR A 20 7.54 -3.61 -3.33
C THR A 20 8.41 -2.35 -3.42
N PHE A 21 7.81 -1.16 -3.29
CA PHE A 21 8.59 0.08 -3.29
C PHE A 21 9.45 0.25 -2.04
N ARG A 22 9.00 -0.25 -0.87
CA ARG A 22 9.86 -0.33 0.31
C ARG A 22 11.04 -1.25 0.07
N GLU A 23 10.82 -2.45 -0.45
CA GLU A 23 11.90 -3.39 -0.75
C GLU A 23 12.90 -2.81 -1.76
N ALA A 24 12.41 -2.10 -2.78
CA ALA A 24 13.28 -1.38 -3.71
C ALA A 24 14.11 -0.29 -3.03
N ARG A 25 13.53 0.46 -2.08
CA ARG A 25 14.25 1.43 -1.25
C ARG A 25 15.36 0.73 -0.45
N ASP A 26 15.03 -0.36 0.22
CA ASP A 26 15.93 -1.12 1.08
C ASP A 26 17.06 -1.79 0.25
N ALA A 27 16.77 -2.15 -1.01
CA ALA A 27 17.75 -2.64 -1.98
C ALA A 27 18.67 -1.54 -2.56
N GLY A 28 18.46 -0.27 -2.22
CA GLY A 28 19.36 0.84 -2.57
C GLY A 28 18.72 1.98 -3.37
N ALA A 29 17.43 1.91 -3.73
CA ALA A 29 16.71 3.02 -4.34
C ALA A 29 16.32 4.08 -3.29
N THR A 30 17.30 4.71 -2.66
CA THR A 30 17.16 5.59 -1.49
C THR A 30 16.29 6.84 -1.74
N PHE A 31 16.05 7.21 -3.00
CA PHE A 31 15.13 8.29 -3.37
C PHE A 31 13.66 7.96 -3.08
N ILE A 32 13.32 6.66 -2.96
CA ILE A 32 11.97 6.22 -2.65
C ILE A 32 11.69 6.52 -1.18
N ASN A 33 10.74 7.43 -0.95
CA ASN A 33 10.23 7.77 0.37
C ASN A 33 8.71 7.61 0.41
N ARG A 34 8.12 7.72 1.61
CA ARG A 34 6.67 7.51 1.81
C ARG A 34 5.80 8.45 0.97
N GLN A 35 6.26 9.70 0.77
CA GLN A 35 5.56 10.68 -0.08
C GLN A 35 5.58 10.24 -1.55
N TRP A 36 6.75 9.85 -2.05
CA TRP A 36 6.90 9.38 -3.43
C TRP A 36 5.97 8.22 -3.74
N ILE A 37 5.81 7.29 -2.80
CA ILE A 37 4.93 6.13 -2.97
C ILE A 37 3.47 6.53 -2.93
N ALA A 38 3.08 7.39 -1.98
CA ALA A 38 1.73 7.93 -1.89
C ALA A 38 1.32 8.59 -3.21
N ASP A 39 2.23 9.35 -3.82
CA ASP A 39 2.02 9.99 -5.13
C ASP A 39 1.87 8.95 -6.26
N LYS A 40 2.62 7.84 -6.22
CA LYS A 40 2.57 6.77 -7.24
C LYS A 40 1.33 5.91 -7.18
N ILE A 41 0.80 5.65 -5.99
CA ILE A 41 -0.41 4.83 -5.79
C ILE A 41 -1.67 5.70 -5.63
N HIS A 42 -1.55 7.01 -5.79
CA HIS A 42 -2.63 7.99 -5.61
C HIS A 42 -3.36 7.85 -4.26
N CYS A 43 -2.62 7.55 -3.19
CA CYS A 43 -3.14 7.42 -1.83
C CYS A 43 -2.51 8.44 -0.89
N THR A 44 -2.94 8.42 0.37
CA THR A 44 -2.36 9.27 1.41
C THR A 44 -1.07 8.68 1.96
N THR A 45 -0.15 9.54 2.42
CA THR A 45 1.07 9.11 3.14
C THR A 45 0.76 8.35 4.43
N ARG A 46 -0.41 8.61 5.02
CA ARG A 46 -0.92 7.84 6.17
C ARG A 46 -1.18 6.40 5.79
N PHE A 47 -1.89 6.15 4.68
CA PHE A 47 -2.10 4.80 4.16
C PHE A 47 -0.77 4.08 3.95
N VAL A 48 0.19 4.74 3.28
CA VAL A 48 1.52 4.15 3.07
C VAL A 48 2.17 3.78 4.41
N SER A 49 2.12 4.67 5.41
CA SER A 49 2.73 4.44 6.72
C SER A 49 2.09 3.25 7.47
N GLU A 50 0.78 3.06 7.35
CA GLU A 50 0.05 1.95 7.97
C GLU A 50 0.47 0.57 7.41
N TRP A 51 0.95 0.52 6.17
CA TRP A 51 1.40 -0.72 5.51
C TRP A 51 2.92 -0.82 5.36
N TRP A 52 3.66 0.27 5.53
CA TRP A 52 5.10 0.37 5.31
C TRP A 52 5.91 -0.61 6.15
N GLU A 53 5.51 -0.79 7.41
CA GLU A 53 6.26 -1.61 8.38
C GLU A 53 5.78 -3.06 8.44
N LYS A 54 4.74 -3.40 7.67
CA LYS A 54 4.16 -4.74 7.67
C LYS A 54 4.87 -5.67 6.67
N SER A 55 4.92 -6.95 7.00
CA SER A 55 5.30 -7.99 6.05
C SER A 55 4.14 -8.33 5.11
N TYR A 56 4.44 -8.97 3.97
CA TYR A 56 3.42 -9.42 3.03
C TYR A 56 2.34 -10.30 3.72
N ASP A 57 2.77 -11.21 4.60
CA ASP A 57 1.86 -12.08 5.36
C ASP A 57 0.98 -11.30 6.34
N GLN A 58 1.52 -10.28 7.02
CA GLN A 58 0.73 -9.39 7.89
C GLN A 58 -0.28 -8.58 7.09
N CYS A 59 0.10 -8.12 5.90
CA CYS A 59 -0.80 -7.40 5.01
C CYS A 59 -1.97 -8.27 4.54
N ILE A 60 -1.69 -9.52 4.18
CA ILE A 60 -2.73 -10.50 3.79
C ILE A 60 -3.59 -10.90 4.99
N ALA A 61 -2.98 -11.15 6.15
CA ALA A 61 -3.73 -11.52 7.35
C ALA A 61 -4.67 -10.40 7.79
N ASP A 62 -4.22 -9.14 7.79
CA ASP A 62 -5.07 -7.99 8.12
C ASP A 62 -6.17 -7.78 7.09
N TYR A 63 -5.89 -8.00 5.80
CA TYR A 63 -6.89 -7.97 4.75
C TYR A 63 -7.94 -9.07 4.93
N SER A 64 -7.50 -10.31 5.16
CA SER A 64 -8.36 -11.48 5.36
C SER A 64 -9.21 -11.36 6.64
N ASN A 65 -8.63 -10.82 7.72
CA ASN A 65 -9.31 -10.61 8.99
C ASN A 65 -10.24 -9.39 8.99
N ALA A 66 -10.07 -8.44 8.08
CA ALA A 66 -10.92 -7.23 8.02
C ALA A 66 -12.35 -7.53 7.56
N GLY A 67 -12.59 -8.66 6.90
CA GLY A 67 -13.88 -8.99 6.27
C GLY A 67 -14.28 -7.99 5.17
N PRO A 68 -15.30 -8.30 4.35
CA PRO A 68 -15.79 -7.35 3.36
C PRO A 68 -16.37 -6.13 4.08
N LYS A 69 -15.66 -5.00 4.03
CA LYS A 69 -16.21 -3.71 4.44
C LYS A 69 -17.01 -3.16 3.26
N LEU A 70 -18.33 -3.34 3.35
CA LEU A 70 -19.36 -2.71 2.52
C LEU A 70 -19.16 -1.19 2.39
#